data_AF-A0A9J7M0J4-F1
#
_entry.id   AF-A0A9J7M0J4-F1
#
_cell.length_a   1.000
_cell.length_b   1.000
_cell.length_c   1.000
_cell.angle_alpha   90.00
_cell.angle_beta   90.00
_cell.angle_gamma   90.00
#
_symmetry.space_group_name_H-M   'P 1'
#
loop_
_entity.id
_entity.type
_entity.pdbx_description
1 polymer ?
#
loop_
_entity_poly.entity_id
_entity_poly.type
_entity_poly.pdbx_seq_one_letter_code
_entity_poly.pdbx_strand_id
1 'polypeptide(L)'
;MLREVSSGPAVQLRMLPSNHINDSSFSEPLEKTMVQTGESGFVWADYTYPLPYPCKGHMELSLQLGGTYFQSSWLHVGRAVPREGSTRRVSGEAQEGASITAAGRVGAGAPISLRLRDRHGLCPPVMLRRQAMYLRGRNDREMTSFEAPLTSSSVLWLAHATGAVLLTARAKELVQRTGKTEWRLEFKLSTVSDSYILKVVYGDVAVSVGGNVKLSFTQAVYLRGSCLNAGISVSLMIRRDKQDLVADKQFVGGIRGEYMSIQVQSHFPIQSSDRIFVVVQAAKRCDVHFYNAMHGLSALNVLWIPNKHSSVLKARLEHARALAGLAQSTRLRFEEELNTRPRDVTLLPDGVLSFHTAGRVSMECHLRMLHSCDYAAITVFYRGLAIRDTQPVLRQVQGNTLSRWAGMTVAGTVPVEAGSKIHFELSCKRGRVNGVDREFAGLSLVWLPP
;
A
#
# COMPACT_ATOMS: atom_id res chain seq x y z
N MET A 1 -4.31 -31.63 -6.54
CA MET A 1 -2.87 -31.95 -6.69
C MET A 1 -2.16 -30.64 -6.93
N LEU A 2 -1.70 -29.97 -5.85
CA LEU A 2 -1.04 -28.66 -5.94
C LEU A 2 0.39 -28.89 -6.45
N ARG A 3 0.75 -28.27 -7.57
CA ARG A 3 2.14 -28.24 -8.02
C ARG A 3 2.84 -27.04 -7.42
N GLU A 4 3.89 -27.34 -6.67
CA GLU A 4 4.79 -26.38 -6.07
C GLU A 4 5.60 -25.68 -7.19
N VAL A 5 5.50 -24.35 -7.27
CA VAL A 5 6.33 -23.53 -8.17
C VAL A 5 7.16 -22.59 -7.31
N SER A 6 8.40 -23.01 -7.06
CA SER A 6 9.53 -22.26 -6.48
C SER A 6 9.25 -21.41 -5.24
N SER A 7 9.62 -21.97 -4.09
CA SER A 7 10.02 -21.20 -2.92
C SER A 7 11.30 -20.40 -3.20
N GLY A 8 11.35 -19.15 -2.73
CA GLY A 8 12.47 -18.22 -2.91
C GLY A 8 12.16 -16.87 -2.25
N PRO A 9 13.18 -16.04 -1.95
CA PRO A 9 12.97 -14.75 -1.30
C PRO A 9 12.08 -13.84 -2.16
N ALA A 10 11.42 -12.87 -1.51
CA ALA A 10 10.47 -11.93 -2.12
C ALA A 10 10.93 -11.49 -3.51
N VAL A 11 10.10 -11.71 -4.53
CA VAL A 11 10.47 -11.49 -5.94
C VAL A 11 10.81 -10.02 -6.14
N GLN A 12 12.10 -9.72 -6.14
CA GLN A 12 12.61 -8.36 -6.16
C GLN A 12 12.59 -7.84 -7.59
N LEU A 13 11.52 -7.12 -7.93
CA LEU A 13 11.47 -6.31 -9.15
C LEU A 13 12.60 -5.29 -9.07
N ARG A 14 13.66 -5.52 -9.85
CA ARG A 14 14.78 -4.57 -9.98
C ARG A 14 14.29 -3.36 -10.78
N MET A 15 15.13 -2.33 -10.83
CA MET A 15 14.95 -1.19 -11.73
C MET A 15 16.30 -0.81 -12.33
N LEU A 16 16.30 -0.47 -13.62
CA LEU A 16 17.46 0.00 -14.38
C LEU A 16 17.09 1.36 -15.03
N PRO A 17 18.06 2.27 -15.18
CA PRO A 17 17.86 3.50 -15.94
C PRO A 17 17.52 3.21 -17.41
N SER A 18 16.63 4.01 -17.99
CA SER A 18 16.51 4.08 -19.44
C SER A 18 17.73 4.79 -20.02
N ASN A 19 18.19 4.36 -21.19
CA ASN A 19 19.32 4.98 -21.88
C ASN A 19 18.89 6.11 -22.84
N HIS A 20 17.61 6.50 -22.87
CA HIS A 20 17.14 7.59 -23.72
C HIS A 20 17.51 8.96 -23.15
N ILE A 21 18.47 9.62 -23.81
CA ILE A 21 19.09 10.88 -23.39
C ILE A 21 18.09 12.04 -23.20
N ASN A 22 16.90 11.96 -23.82
CA ASN A 22 15.84 12.98 -23.76
C ASN A 22 14.60 12.56 -22.93
N ASP A 23 14.63 11.42 -22.23
CA ASP A 23 13.46 10.91 -21.49
C ASP A 23 13.92 10.42 -20.10
N SER A 24 13.67 11.22 -19.06
CA SER A 24 14.08 10.99 -17.65
C SER A 24 13.32 9.84 -16.97
N SER A 25 13.28 8.70 -17.64
CA SER A 25 12.62 7.47 -17.20
C SER A 25 13.62 6.42 -16.75
N PHE A 26 13.26 5.70 -15.69
CA PHE A 26 13.88 4.45 -15.27
C PHE A 26 12.96 3.35 -15.80
N SER A 27 13.27 2.93 -17.03
CA SER A 27 12.66 1.77 -17.66
C SER A 27 13.73 0.73 -17.87
N GLU A 28 13.49 -0.48 -17.38
CA GLU A 28 14.35 -1.61 -17.69
C GLU A 28 14.21 -2.01 -19.16
N PRO A 29 15.26 -2.55 -19.80
CA PRO A 29 15.09 -3.37 -20.98
C PRO A 29 14.14 -4.51 -20.61
N LEU A 30 13.04 -4.66 -21.35
CA LEU A 30 11.91 -5.54 -20.97
C LEU A 30 12.33 -6.96 -20.57
N GLU A 31 13.43 -7.48 -21.10
CA GLU A 31 13.78 -8.90 -21.00
C GLU A 31 14.33 -9.35 -19.64
N LYS A 32 14.85 -8.46 -18.77
CA LYS A 32 15.68 -8.87 -17.61
C LYS A 32 15.01 -8.83 -16.23
N THR A 33 13.72 -8.51 -16.16
CA THR A 33 12.96 -8.36 -14.90
C THR A 33 11.48 -8.70 -14.97
N MET A 34 11.02 -9.25 -16.10
CA MET A 34 9.66 -9.79 -16.16
C MET A 34 9.53 -10.94 -15.17
N VAL A 35 8.72 -10.73 -14.12
CA VAL A 35 8.17 -11.83 -13.36
C VAL A 35 7.06 -12.41 -14.23
N GLN A 36 7.36 -13.51 -14.90
CA GLN A 36 6.41 -14.25 -15.72
C GLN A 36 5.73 -15.30 -14.85
N THR A 37 4.40 -15.36 -14.90
CA THR A 37 3.67 -16.46 -14.26
C THR A 37 3.73 -17.70 -15.15
N GLY A 38 4.14 -18.85 -14.60
CA GLY A 38 4.19 -20.11 -15.36
C GLY A 38 2.81 -20.58 -15.83
N GLU A 39 1.75 -20.16 -15.14
CA GLU A 39 0.36 -20.48 -15.45
C GLU A 39 -0.53 -19.22 -15.45
N SER A 40 -1.70 -19.31 -16.08
CA SER A 40 -2.71 -18.26 -16.03
C SER A 40 -3.42 -18.23 -14.66
N GLY A 41 -3.66 -17.03 -14.13
CA GLY A 41 -4.36 -16.88 -12.86
C GLY A 41 -4.68 -15.43 -12.52
N PHE A 42 -4.98 -15.19 -11.26
CA PHE A 42 -5.15 -13.85 -10.70
C PHE A 42 -3.85 -13.41 -10.04
N VAL A 43 -3.39 -12.21 -10.35
CA VAL A 43 -2.24 -11.58 -9.72
C VAL A 43 -2.71 -10.38 -8.92
N TRP A 44 -2.17 -10.25 -7.71
CA TRP A 44 -2.17 -9.04 -6.93
C TRP A 44 -0.71 -8.68 -6.64
N ALA A 45 -0.30 -7.46 -6.99
CA ALA A 45 1.07 -6.99 -6.80
C ALA A 45 1.06 -5.69 -6.00
N ASP A 46 1.87 -5.68 -4.94
CA ASP A 46 2.09 -4.55 -4.04
C ASP A 46 3.59 -4.18 -4.09
N TYR A 47 3.90 -2.90 -4.35
CA TYR A 47 5.27 -2.40 -4.44
C TYR A 47 5.45 -1.07 -3.69
N THR A 48 6.54 -0.94 -2.93
CA THR A 48 6.98 0.29 -2.27
C THR A 48 8.42 0.67 -2.68
N TYR A 49 8.58 1.93 -3.08
CA TYR A 49 9.86 2.56 -3.42
C TYR A 49 10.22 3.72 -2.46
N PRO A 50 11.22 3.57 -1.57
CA PRO A 50 11.81 4.70 -0.85
C PRO A 50 12.72 5.55 -1.75
N LEU A 51 12.30 6.79 -2.02
CA LEU A 51 13.08 7.82 -2.71
C LEU A 51 13.90 8.65 -1.72
N PRO A 52 15.18 8.94 -2.01
CA PRO A 52 16.04 9.75 -1.16
C PRO A 52 15.95 11.24 -1.52
N TYR A 53 16.19 12.08 -0.52
CA TYR A 53 16.21 13.53 -0.67
C TYR A 53 17.47 14.02 -1.42
N PRO A 54 17.42 15.08 -2.26
CA PRO A 54 16.29 15.94 -2.59
C PRO A 54 15.82 15.77 -4.04
N CYS A 55 14.93 14.80 -4.30
CA CYS A 55 14.14 14.78 -5.54
C CYS A 55 13.23 16.02 -5.61
N LYS A 56 13.36 16.83 -6.67
CA LYS A 56 12.60 18.09 -6.84
C LYS A 56 11.59 18.10 -8.01
N GLY A 57 11.03 16.96 -8.42
CA GLY A 57 10.03 16.91 -9.51
C GLY A 57 9.27 15.59 -9.62
N HIS A 58 8.14 15.64 -10.33
CA HIS A 58 7.05 14.64 -10.35
C HIS A 58 7.56 13.23 -10.64
N MET A 59 7.30 12.31 -9.71
CA MET A 59 7.66 10.91 -9.86
C MET A 59 6.40 10.07 -10.10
N GLU A 60 6.50 9.17 -11.07
CA GLU A 60 5.41 8.30 -11.51
C GLU A 60 5.85 6.84 -11.47
N LEU A 61 5.05 5.98 -10.85
CA LEU A 61 5.26 4.54 -10.73
C LEU A 61 4.17 3.92 -11.56
N SER A 62 4.56 3.22 -12.60
CA SER A 62 3.66 2.39 -13.38
C SER A 62 3.93 0.94 -13.03
N LEU A 63 2.87 0.18 -12.81
CA LEU A 63 2.89 -1.26 -12.65
C LEU A 63 2.09 -1.86 -13.79
N GLN A 64 2.75 -2.62 -14.65
CA GLN A 64 2.12 -3.32 -15.77
C GLN A 64 1.86 -4.77 -15.36
N LEU A 65 0.61 -5.22 -15.51
CA LEU A 65 0.20 -6.62 -15.32
C LEU A 65 -0.35 -7.15 -16.64
N GLY A 66 0.41 -8.00 -17.33
CA GLY A 66 -0.05 -8.73 -18.52
C GLY A 66 -0.63 -7.85 -19.63
N GLY A 67 -0.04 -6.68 -19.87
CA GLY A 67 -0.51 -5.70 -20.86
C GLY A 67 -1.37 -4.57 -20.28
N THR A 68 -1.98 -4.74 -19.10
CA THR A 68 -2.74 -3.67 -18.43
C THR A 68 -1.79 -2.77 -17.63
N TYR A 69 -1.82 -1.47 -17.87
CA TYR A 69 -1.05 -0.49 -17.10
C TYR A 69 -1.86 0.11 -15.95
N PHE A 70 -1.30 0.04 -14.75
CA PHE A 70 -1.75 0.75 -13.57
C PHE A 70 -0.73 1.85 -13.27
N GLN A 71 -1.20 3.05 -12.92
CA GLN A 71 -0.34 4.20 -12.69
C GLN A 71 -0.63 4.81 -11.31
N SER A 72 0.44 5.16 -10.60
CA SER A 72 0.43 6.00 -9.42
C SER A 72 1.34 7.19 -9.68
N SER A 73 0.88 8.39 -9.32
CA SER A 73 1.62 9.64 -9.43
C SER A 73 1.76 10.27 -8.05
N TRP A 74 2.99 10.57 -7.63
CA TRP A 74 3.26 11.30 -6.39
C TRP A 74 4.34 12.37 -6.60
N LEU A 75 4.11 13.50 -5.92
CA LEU A 75 5.07 14.56 -5.66
C LEU A 75 4.53 15.35 -4.45
N HIS A 76 5.30 16.00 -3.58
CA HIS A 76 6.71 16.40 -3.58
C HIS A 76 7.34 16.07 -2.23
N VAL A 77 8.58 15.59 -2.20
CA VAL A 77 9.34 15.70 -0.95
C VAL A 77 9.47 17.19 -0.67
N GLY A 78 8.92 17.62 0.47
CA GLY A 78 8.80 19.04 0.76
C GLY A 78 10.15 19.74 0.63
N ARG A 79 10.14 21.03 0.26
CA ARG A 79 11.27 21.89 0.64
C ARG A 79 11.55 21.59 2.10
N ALA A 80 12.79 21.23 2.42
CA ALA A 80 13.36 21.67 3.68
C ALA A 80 13.27 23.20 3.65
N VAL A 81 12.16 23.73 4.13
CA VAL A 81 12.12 25.06 4.69
C VAL A 81 12.91 24.86 5.98
N PRO A 82 14.19 25.30 6.06
CA PRO A 82 14.74 25.56 7.38
C PRO A 82 13.71 26.48 8.03
N ARG A 83 13.12 26.04 9.14
CA ARG A 83 12.31 26.92 10.00
C ARG A 83 13.09 28.24 10.09
N GLU A 84 12.46 29.39 9.90
CA GLU A 84 13.15 30.65 10.19
C GLU A 84 13.66 30.58 11.64
N GLY A 85 14.97 30.73 11.82
CA GLY A 85 15.68 30.46 13.09
C GLY A 85 16.22 29.03 13.31
N SER A 86 16.09 28.10 12.36
CA SER A 86 16.62 26.73 12.46
C SER A 86 17.85 26.51 11.57
N THR A 87 19.01 26.43 12.20
CA THR A 87 20.30 26.08 11.57
C THR A 87 20.41 24.60 11.15
N ARG A 88 19.40 23.77 11.46
CA ARG A 88 19.42 22.33 11.21
C ARG A 88 19.16 22.04 9.73
N ARG A 89 20.25 21.87 8.96
CA ARG A 89 20.20 21.26 7.63
C ARG A 89 19.46 19.92 7.71
N VAL A 90 18.42 19.74 6.91
CA VAL A 90 17.85 18.40 6.67
C VAL A 90 18.95 17.56 6.02
N SER A 91 19.18 16.38 6.58
CA SER A 91 20.23 15.47 6.13
C SER A 91 19.99 14.98 4.70
N GLY A 92 21.06 14.52 4.02
CA GLY A 92 20.92 13.81 2.75
C GLY A 92 20.20 12.46 2.88
N GLU A 93 19.96 11.97 4.10
CA GLU A 93 19.34 10.68 4.40
C GLU A 93 17.80 10.75 4.49
N ALA A 94 17.17 11.93 4.34
CA ALA A 94 15.71 12.00 4.33
C ALA A 94 15.12 11.15 3.18
N GLN A 95 14.01 10.47 3.43
CA GLN A 95 13.39 9.51 2.51
C GLN A 95 11.87 9.68 2.45
N GLU A 96 11.27 9.45 1.28
CA GLU A 96 9.83 9.46 1.03
C GLU A 96 9.44 8.16 0.31
N GLY A 97 8.48 7.39 0.84
CA GLY A 97 8.03 6.13 0.27
C GLY A 97 6.88 6.32 -0.72
N ALA A 98 7.04 5.81 -1.94
CA ALA A 98 5.99 5.74 -2.93
C ALA A 98 5.45 4.31 -3.05
N SER A 99 4.14 4.11 -2.91
CA SER A 99 3.50 2.81 -3.08
C SER A 99 2.73 2.73 -4.41
N ILE A 100 2.55 1.51 -4.92
CA ILE A 100 1.53 1.17 -5.93
C ILE A 100 1.02 -0.24 -5.67
N THR A 101 -0.26 -0.42 -5.94
CA THR A 101 -0.92 -1.72 -5.91
C THR A 101 -1.79 -1.90 -7.15
N ALA A 102 -1.73 -3.09 -7.72
CA ALA A 102 -2.54 -3.48 -8.86
C ALA A 102 -3.02 -4.92 -8.71
N ALA A 103 -4.17 -5.22 -9.31
CA ALA A 103 -4.63 -6.59 -9.46
C ALA A 103 -5.15 -6.82 -10.88
N GLY A 104 -4.92 -8.01 -11.43
CA GLY A 104 -5.29 -8.35 -12.79
C GLY A 104 -5.36 -9.85 -13.02
N ARG A 105 -6.10 -10.26 -14.04
CA ARG A 105 -5.97 -11.61 -14.60
C ARG A 105 -4.80 -11.60 -15.56
N VAL A 106 -3.88 -12.56 -15.42
CA VAL A 106 -2.71 -12.70 -16.30
C VAL A 106 -2.71 -14.07 -16.97
N GLY A 107 -2.21 -14.13 -18.21
CA GLY A 107 -1.93 -15.37 -18.92
C GLY A 107 -0.58 -15.97 -18.49
N ALA A 108 -0.32 -17.23 -18.88
CA ALA A 108 1.03 -17.80 -18.74
C ALA A 108 2.04 -16.99 -19.57
N GLY A 109 3.26 -16.79 -19.05
CA GLY A 109 4.31 -15.99 -19.69
C GLY A 109 4.07 -14.46 -19.68
N ALA A 110 2.93 -13.99 -19.16
CA ALA A 110 2.58 -12.58 -19.19
C ALA A 110 3.52 -11.75 -18.30
N PRO A 111 4.03 -10.60 -18.77
CA PRO A 111 4.98 -9.81 -18.02
C PRO A 111 4.32 -9.03 -16.88
N ILE A 112 4.97 -9.08 -15.72
CA ILE A 112 4.82 -8.10 -14.64
C ILE A 112 6.04 -7.20 -14.68
N SER A 113 5.86 -5.89 -14.87
CA SER A 113 6.97 -4.93 -14.92
C SER A 113 6.65 -3.64 -14.17
N LEU A 114 7.68 -3.01 -13.63
CA LEU A 114 7.60 -1.75 -12.92
C LEU A 114 8.36 -0.67 -13.70
N ARG A 115 7.83 0.55 -13.77
CA ARG A 115 8.51 1.71 -14.36
C ARG A 115 8.45 2.88 -13.41
N LEU A 116 9.59 3.52 -13.16
CA LEU A 116 9.68 4.77 -12.43
C LEU A 116 10.02 5.90 -13.39
N ARG A 117 9.26 7.00 -13.42
CA ARG A 117 9.47 8.13 -14.33
C ARG A 117 9.63 9.42 -13.54
N ASP A 118 10.69 10.17 -13.78
CA ASP A 118 10.75 11.60 -13.43
C ASP A 118 10.17 12.36 -14.63
N ARG A 119 9.04 13.06 -14.42
CA ARG A 119 8.33 13.82 -15.46
C ARG A 119 9.03 15.14 -15.83
N HIS A 120 9.96 15.63 -15.02
CA HIS A 120 10.57 16.95 -15.20
C HIS A 120 12.11 16.96 -15.17
N GLY A 121 12.76 15.83 -14.88
CA GLY A 121 14.22 15.72 -14.80
C GLY A 121 14.82 16.44 -13.59
N LEU A 122 14.03 16.66 -12.54
CA LEU A 122 14.41 17.44 -11.35
C LEU A 122 14.88 16.56 -10.17
N CYS A 123 14.94 15.24 -10.33
CA CYS A 123 15.66 14.35 -9.45
C CYS A 123 17.14 14.20 -9.88
N PRO A 124 18.13 14.42 -8.98
CA PRO A 124 19.55 14.31 -9.33
C PRO A 124 19.93 12.93 -9.89
N PRO A 125 20.48 12.82 -11.13
CA PRO A 125 20.82 11.54 -11.75
C PRO A 125 21.80 10.67 -10.95
N VAL A 126 22.67 11.31 -10.16
CA VAL A 126 23.64 10.62 -9.29
C VAL A 126 22.95 9.80 -8.19
N MET A 127 21.85 10.31 -7.62
CA MET A 127 21.11 9.61 -6.55
C MET A 127 20.41 8.37 -7.10
N LEU A 128 19.74 8.53 -8.23
CA LEU A 128 19.05 7.44 -8.93
C LEU A 128 20.04 6.39 -9.47
N ARG A 129 21.24 6.81 -9.94
CA ARG A 129 22.33 5.88 -10.28
C ARG A 129 22.87 5.13 -9.05
N ARG A 130 23.07 5.80 -7.90
CA ARG A 130 23.51 5.14 -6.66
C ARG A 130 22.48 4.14 -6.13
N GLN A 131 21.19 4.46 -6.18
CA GLN A 131 20.13 3.48 -5.85
C GLN A 131 20.08 2.33 -6.86
N ALA A 132 20.22 2.59 -8.16
CA ALA A 132 20.31 1.53 -9.17
C ALA A 132 21.57 0.65 -9.00
N MET A 133 22.68 1.19 -8.50
CA MET A 133 23.87 0.39 -8.12
C MET A 133 23.60 -0.45 -6.86
N TYR A 134 22.91 0.10 -5.86
CA TYR A 134 22.50 -0.64 -4.66
C TYR A 134 21.59 -1.83 -5.02
N LEU A 135 20.58 -1.62 -5.87
CA LEU A 135 19.70 -2.68 -6.40
C LEU A 135 20.41 -3.70 -7.31
N ARG A 136 21.61 -3.38 -7.81
CA ARG A 136 22.47 -4.30 -8.57
C ARG A 136 23.44 -5.09 -7.67
N GLY A 137 23.48 -4.83 -6.36
CA GLY A 137 24.28 -5.60 -5.40
C GLY A 137 25.80 -5.44 -5.54
N ARG A 138 26.30 -4.29 -6.03
CA ARG A 138 27.75 -4.02 -6.06
C ARG A 138 28.26 -3.52 -4.71
N ASN A 139 29.28 -4.20 -4.19
CA ASN A 139 30.02 -3.86 -2.97
C ASN A 139 31.01 -2.71 -3.21
N ASP A 140 30.51 -1.49 -3.45
CA ASP A 140 31.36 -0.31 -3.58
C ASP A 140 31.64 0.31 -2.20
N ARG A 141 32.92 0.36 -1.81
CA ARG A 141 33.42 0.72 -0.46
C ARG A 141 33.22 2.19 -0.03
N GLU A 142 32.60 3.03 -0.87
CA GLU A 142 32.46 4.48 -0.62
C GLU A 142 31.17 4.90 0.13
N MET A 143 30.24 3.99 0.41
CA MET A 143 28.88 4.35 0.80
C MET A 143 28.53 4.00 2.26
N THR A 144 29.27 4.57 3.21
CA THR A 144 29.19 4.25 4.65
C THR A 144 28.14 5.03 5.46
N SER A 145 27.41 5.97 4.85
CA SER A 145 26.49 6.88 5.58
C SER A 145 25.01 6.78 5.20
N PHE A 146 24.65 5.97 4.20
CA PHE A 146 23.25 5.82 3.77
C PHE A 146 22.64 4.55 4.35
N GLU A 147 21.58 4.70 5.15
CA GLU A 147 20.77 3.56 5.59
C GLU A 147 20.08 2.96 4.34
N ALA A 148 20.32 1.67 4.13
CA ALA A 148 19.88 0.95 2.92
C ALA A 148 18.39 1.16 2.61
N PRO A 149 18.03 1.68 1.43
CA PRO A 149 16.63 1.77 1.01
C PRO A 149 16.06 0.36 0.75
N LEU A 150 15.31 -0.17 1.71
CA LEU A 150 14.56 -1.41 1.54
C LEU A 150 13.36 -1.17 0.60
N THR A 151 13.57 -1.38 -0.69
CA THR A 151 12.48 -1.56 -1.65
C THR A 151 11.70 -2.82 -1.29
N SER A 152 10.37 -2.73 -1.21
CA SER A 152 9.53 -3.89 -0.89
C SER A 152 8.66 -4.22 -2.10
N SER A 153 8.70 -5.47 -2.56
CA SER A 153 7.89 -5.94 -3.67
C SER A 153 7.31 -7.30 -3.33
N SER A 154 6.01 -7.46 -3.53
CA SER A 154 5.34 -8.74 -3.32
C SER A 154 4.30 -8.99 -4.41
N VAL A 155 4.18 -10.26 -4.79
CA VAL A 155 3.24 -10.74 -5.79
C VAL A 155 2.52 -11.93 -5.21
N LEU A 156 1.21 -11.78 -4.98
CA LEU A 156 0.29 -12.88 -4.71
C LEU A 156 -0.27 -13.37 -6.04
N TRP A 157 -0.04 -14.64 -6.36
CA TRP A 157 -0.68 -15.32 -7.48
C TRP A 157 -1.67 -16.36 -6.95
N LEU A 158 -2.86 -16.42 -7.56
CA LEU A 158 -3.88 -17.43 -7.28
C LEU A 158 -4.32 -18.13 -8.57
N ALA A 159 -4.19 -19.45 -8.58
CA ALA A 159 -4.72 -20.31 -9.63
C ALA A 159 -6.25 -20.19 -9.72
N HIS A 160 -6.82 -20.36 -10.92
CA HIS A 160 -8.27 -20.43 -11.11
C HIS A 160 -8.93 -21.55 -10.26
N ALA A 161 -8.22 -22.64 -9.99
CA ALA A 161 -8.67 -23.75 -9.14
C ALA A 161 -8.91 -23.38 -7.66
N THR A 162 -8.44 -22.21 -7.19
CA THR A 162 -8.74 -21.70 -5.84
C THR A 162 -10.21 -21.31 -5.66
N GLY A 163 -10.93 -21.10 -6.77
CA GLY A 163 -12.27 -20.52 -6.78
C GLY A 163 -12.31 -19.03 -6.42
N ALA A 164 -11.16 -18.35 -6.32
CA ALA A 164 -11.11 -16.91 -6.11
C ALA A 164 -11.74 -16.14 -7.29
N VAL A 165 -12.28 -14.96 -6.99
CA VAL A 165 -12.94 -14.10 -7.98
C VAL A 165 -12.32 -12.71 -7.93
N LEU A 166 -11.83 -12.25 -9.06
CA LEU A 166 -11.30 -10.88 -9.22
C LEU A 166 -12.34 -10.02 -9.95
N LEU A 167 -12.73 -8.91 -9.32
CA LEU A 167 -13.45 -7.82 -9.94
C LEU A 167 -12.55 -6.57 -9.98
N THR A 168 -12.49 -5.92 -11.15
CA THR A 168 -11.91 -4.59 -11.30
C THR A 168 -12.98 -3.63 -11.79
N ALA A 169 -13.00 -2.42 -11.25
CA ALA A 169 -13.90 -1.35 -11.64
C ALA A 169 -13.17 -0.01 -11.60
N ARG A 170 -13.71 0.99 -12.30
CA ARG A 170 -13.23 2.39 -12.28
C ARG A 170 -14.30 3.24 -11.62
N ALA A 171 -13.95 4.36 -11.00
CA ALA A 171 -14.99 5.32 -10.64
C ALA A 171 -15.71 5.78 -11.93
N LYS A 172 -17.01 6.01 -11.83
CA LYS A 172 -17.86 6.56 -12.88
C LYS A 172 -18.23 7.99 -12.53
N GLU A 173 -18.66 8.19 -11.29
CA GLU A 173 -19.34 9.38 -10.82
C GLU A 173 -19.09 9.57 -9.32
N LEU A 174 -19.15 10.82 -8.88
CA LEU A 174 -18.98 11.19 -7.47
C LEU A 174 -20.23 11.93 -6.99
N VAL A 175 -21.01 11.26 -6.17
CA VAL A 175 -22.23 11.81 -5.58
C VAL A 175 -21.86 12.55 -4.30
N GLN A 176 -21.82 13.88 -4.37
CA GLN A 176 -21.57 14.73 -3.22
C GLN A 176 -22.80 14.78 -2.31
N ARG A 177 -22.71 14.26 -1.08
CA ARG A 177 -23.89 14.04 -0.22
C ARG A 177 -24.19 15.16 0.76
N THR A 178 -23.17 15.77 1.37
CA THR A 178 -23.35 16.81 2.40
C THR A 178 -22.35 17.94 2.19
N GLY A 179 -22.84 19.19 2.18
CA GLY A 179 -22.07 20.41 2.48
C GLY A 179 -20.69 20.65 1.81
N LYS A 180 -20.38 19.99 0.69
CA LYS A 180 -19.00 19.87 0.13
C LYS A 180 -17.98 19.26 1.12
N THR A 181 -18.42 18.32 1.95
CA THR A 181 -17.58 17.59 2.93
C THR A 181 -17.60 16.08 2.76
N GLU A 182 -18.50 15.52 1.96
CA GLU A 182 -18.60 14.08 1.70
C GLU A 182 -18.92 13.76 0.23
N TRP A 183 -18.18 12.81 -0.33
CA TRP A 183 -18.35 12.26 -1.67
C TRP A 183 -18.48 10.74 -1.59
N ARG A 184 -19.59 10.19 -2.09
CA ARG A 184 -19.74 8.75 -2.37
C ARG A 184 -19.27 8.48 -3.79
N LEU A 185 -18.46 7.45 -3.98
CA LEU A 185 -18.04 7.02 -5.31
C LEU A 185 -18.98 5.95 -5.84
N GLU A 186 -19.41 6.12 -7.10
CA GLU A 186 -20.04 5.08 -7.89
C GLU A 186 -19.04 4.49 -8.87
N PHE A 187 -19.09 3.18 -9.07
CA PHE A 187 -18.17 2.44 -9.93
C PHE A 187 -18.83 1.97 -11.23
N LYS A 188 -18.01 1.84 -12.28
CA LYS A 188 -18.34 1.13 -13.53
C LYS A 188 -17.44 -0.09 -13.63
N LEU A 189 -18.05 -1.26 -13.82
CA LEU A 189 -17.34 -2.53 -14.02
C LEU A 189 -16.35 -2.42 -15.18
N SER A 190 -15.12 -2.90 -14.97
CA SER A 190 -14.10 -3.04 -16.01
C SER A 190 -13.90 -4.51 -16.37
N THR A 191 -13.64 -5.37 -15.39
CA THR A 191 -13.58 -6.83 -15.58
C THR A 191 -14.14 -7.55 -14.37
N VAL A 192 -14.74 -8.72 -14.56
CA VAL A 192 -14.96 -9.69 -13.47
C VAL A 192 -14.72 -11.10 -13.96
N SER A 193 -14.12 -11.96 -13.15
CA SER A 193 -13.88 -13.37 -13.51
C SER A 193 -15.10 -14.27 -13.29
N ASP A 194 -15.98 -13.92 -12.36
CA ASP A 194 -17.27 -14.58 -12.12
C ASP A 194 -18.32 -13.53 -11.68
N SER A 195 -19.27 -13.25 -12.58
CA SER A 195 -20.35 -12.28 -12.35
C SER A 195 -21.50 -12.80 -11.48
N TYR A 196 -21.53 -14.10 -11.16
CA TYR A 196 -22.46 -14.67 -10.20
C TYR A 196 -22.06 -14.27 -8.78
N ILE A 197 -20.76 -14.30 -8.44
CA ILE A 197 -20.25 -14.03 -7.09
C ILE A 197 -20.11 -12.52 -6.81
N LEU A 198 -19.47 -11.77 -7.73
CA LEU A 198 -19.27 -10.33 -7.64
C LEU A 198 -19.81 -9.62 -8.88
N LYS A 199 -20.47 -8.47 -8.73
CA LYS A 199 -20.88 -7.63 -9.87
C LYS A 199 -21.07 -6.19 -9.44
N VAL A 200 -21.05 -5.22 -10.37
CA VAL A 200 -21.41 -3.83 -10.04
C VAL A 200 -22.89 -3.60 -10.35
N VAL A 201 -23.65 -3.06 -9.40
CA VAL A 201 -25.07 -2.70 -9.58
C VAL A 201 -25.35 -1.40 -8.84
N TYR A 202 -25.96 -0.42 -9.52
CA TYR A 202 -26.22 0.93 -8.99
C TYR A 202 -24.97 1.61 -8.40
N GLY A 203 -23.82 1.45 -9.08
CA GLY A 203 -22.54 2.01 -8.66
C GLY A 203 -21.80 1.22 -7.57
N ASP A 204 -22.48 0.35 -6.81
CA ASP A 204 -21.86 -0.43 -5.73
C ASP A 204 -21.38 -1.81 -6.22
N VAL A 205 -20.34 -2.37 -5.58
CA VAL A 205 -19.98 -3.79 -5.77
C VAL A 205 -20.95 -4.65 -4.95
N ALA A 206 -21.78 -5.41 -5.64
CA ALA A 206 -22.69 -6.39 -5.08
C ALA A 206 -22.00 -7.73 -4.83
N VAL A 207 -22.33 -8.32 -3.69
CA VAL A 207 -21.88 -9.64 -3.25
C VAL A 207 -23.06 -10.60 -3.27
N SER A 208 -22.93 -11.73 -3.94
CA SER A 208 -23.96 -12.79 -3.90
C SER A 208 -23.52 -14.02 -3.10
N VAL A 209 -22.22 -14.24 -2.91
CA VAL A 209 -21.69 -15.33 -2.07
C VAL A 209 -20.70 -14.77 -1.04
N GLY A 210 -20.93 -15.09 0.24
CA GLY A 210 -20.06 -14.67 1.34
C GLY A 210 -18.68 -15.31 1.29
N GLY A 211 -17.67 -14.60 1.76
CA GLY A 211 -16.26 -15.00 1.69
C GLY A 211 -15.35 -13.95 2.34
N ASN A 212 -14.07 -13.95 1.99
CA ASN A 212 -13.12 -12.93 2.42
C ASN A 212 -12.67 -12.09 1.23
N VAL A 213 -12.37 -10.81 1.48
CA VAL A 213 -11.95 -9.85 0.46
C VAL A 213 -10.59 -9.29 0.80
N LYS A 214 -9.71 -9.23 -0.21
CA LYS A 214 -8.67 -8.20 -0.32
C LYS A 214 -9.16 -7.11 -1.26
N LEU A 215 -9.23 -5.86 -0.80
CA LEU A 215 -9.68 -4.72 -1.59
C LEU A 215 -8.56 -3.68 -1.69
N SER A 216 -8.41 -3.06 -2.87
CA SER A 216 -7.64 -1.83 -3.06
C SER A 216 -8.48 -0.80 -3.80
N PHE A 217 -8.34 0.47 -3.40
CA PHE A 217 -8.91 1.61 -4.11
C PHE A 217 -7.81 2.65 -4.34
N THR A 218 -7.68 3.08 -5.60
CA THR A 218 -6.75 4.11 -6.06
C THR A 218 -7.51 5.17 -6.85
N GLN A 219 -7.20 6.45 -6.60
CA GLN A 219 -7.81 7.57 -7.29
C GLN A 219 -6.91 8.80 -7.23
N ALA A 220 -6.66 9.45 -8.37
CA ALA A 220 -6.00 10.75 -8.39
C ALA A 220 -6.94 11.86 -7.89
N VAL A 221 -6.46 12.67 -6.94
CA VAL A 221 -7.19 13.77 -6.29
C VAL A 221 -6.29 15.00 -6.19
N TYR A 222 -6.92 16.18 -6.21
CA TYR A 222 -6.29 17.47 -6.07
C TYR A 222 -7.02 18.25 -4.96
N LEU A 223 -6.26 18.78 -3.99
CA LEU A 223 -6.80 19.31 -2.75
C LEU A 223 -6.49 20.81 -2.58
N ARG A 224 -7.52 21.59 -2.20
CA ARG A 224 -7.42 23.04 -1.93
C ARG A 224 -8.12 23.41 -0.62
N GLY A 225 -7.74 24.54 -0.04
CA GLY A 225 -8.33 25.03 1.21
C GLY A 225 -7.86 24.23 2.44
N SER A 226 -8.78 23.92 3.36
CA SER A 226 -8.45 23.40 4.70
C SER A 226 -7.78 22.02 4.70
N CYS A 227 -8.08 21.16 3.72
CA CYS A 227 -7.51 19.82 3.59
C CYS A 227 -6.00 19.80 3.26
N LEU A 228 -5.37 20.94 2.91
CA LEU A 228 -3.91 21.04 2.86
C LEU A 228 -3.22 20.85 4.22
N ASN A 229 -3.95 21.07 5.33
CA ASN A 229 -3.48 20.81 6.68
C ASN A 229 -4.28 19.69 7.35
N ALA A 230 -5.60 19.61 7.09
CA ALA A 230 -6.50 18.64 7.70
C ALA A 230 -6.48 17.26 7.03
N GLY A 231 -6.04 17.17 5.77
CA GLY A 231 -6.16 16.00 4.91
C GLY A 231 -7.60 15.65 4.53
N ILE A 232 -7.78 14.43 4.06
CA ILE A 232 -9.06 13.77 3.81
C ILE A 232 -9.04 12.36 4.45
N SER A 233 -10.22 11.83 4.76
CA SER A 233 -10.38 10.42 5.16
C SER A 233 -11.10 9.64 4.08
N VAL A 234 -10.68 8.39 3.87
CA VAL A 234 -11.23 7.47 2.88
C VAL A 234 -11.72 6.24 3.62
N SER A 235 -13.04 6.04 3.61
CA SER A 235 -13.72 4.93 4.28
C SER A 235 -14.11 3.88 3.24
N LEU A 236 -13.71 2.64 3.49
CA LEU A 236 -14.23 1.46 2.81
C LEU A 236 -15.49 1.03 3.56
N MET A 237 -16.62 0.98 2.85
CA MET A 237 -17.94 0.79 3.46
C MET A 237 -18.61 -0.49 2.97
N ILE A 238 -19.31 -1.17 3.88
CA ILE A 238 -20.19 -2.30 3.59
C ILE A 238 -21.62 -1.90 3.97
N ARG A 239 -22.56 -1.97 3.03
CA ARG A 239 -24.00 -1.97 3.35
C ARG A 239 -24.44 -3.41 3.59
N ARG A 240 -24.87 -3.71 4.82
CA ARG A 240 -25.46 -4.98 5.24
C ARG A 240 -26.82 -4.70 5.87
N ASP A 241 -27.86 -5.39 5.44
CA ASP A 241 -29.22 -5.25 6.00
C ASP A 241 -29.72 -3.80 6.13
N LYS A 242 -29.41 -2.98 5.11
CA LYS A 242 -29.65 -1.53 5.01
C LYS A 242 -28.84 -0.64 5.98
N GLN A 243 -27.97 -1.20 6.82
CA GLN A 243 -27.02 -0.47 7.65
C GLN A 243 -25.69 -0.28 6.92
N ASP A 244 -25.13 0.93 6.98
CA ASP A 244 -23.82 1.25 6.40
C ASP A 244 -22.74 1.12 7.48
N LEU A 245 -21.86 0.12 7.33
CA LEU A 245 -20.78 -0.24 8.24
C LEU A 245 -19.43 0.22 7.68
N VAL A 246 -18.54 0.73 8.53
CA VAL A 246 -17.15 1.03 8.16
C VAL A 246 -16.34 -0.27 8.20
N ALA A 247 -15.93 -0.77 7.04
CA ALA A 247 -15.02 -1.91 6.96
C ALA A 247 -13.59 -1.51 7.29
N ASP A 248 -13.16 -0.33 6.83
CA ASP A 248 -11.86 0.27 7.15
C ASP A 248 -11.85 1.79 6.91
N LYS A 249 -10.92 2.52 7.54
CA LYS A 249 -10.83 3.98 7.41
C LYS A 249 -9.38 4.48 7.42
N GLN A 250 -8.94 5.04 6.30
CA GLN A 250 -7.56 5.49 6.11
C GLN A 250 -7.49 7.01 5.89
N PHE A 251 -6.30 7.57 6.14
CA PHE A 251 -6.06 9.01 6.07
C PHE A 251 -5.12 9.36 4.91
N VAL A 252 -5.42 10.44 4.20
CA VAL A 252 -4.59 10.95 3.10
C VAL A 252 -4.30 12.44 3.35
N GLY A 253 -3.02 12.79 3.52
CA GLY A 253 -2.57 14.16 3.82
C GLY A 253 -2.53 15.04 2.56
N GLY A 254 -2.93 16.32 2.66
CA GLY A 254 -3.02 17.19 1.50
C GLY A 254 -1.69 17.81 1.05
N ILE A 255 -1.41 17.74 -0.25
CA ILE A 255 -0.25 18.37 -0.89
C ILE A 255 -0.70 19.63 -1.63
N ARG A 256 0.06 20.72 -1.51
CA ARG A 256 -0.32 22.04 -2.06
C ARG A 256 -0.02 22.11 -3.56
N GLY A 257 -1.05 22.40 -4.34
CA GLY A 257 -0.91 22.82 -5.74
C GLY A 257 -0.76 21.69 -6.75
N GLU A 258 -0.83 20.43 -6.30
CA GLU A 258 -0.52 19.25 -7.11
C GLU A 258 -1.62 18.18 -7.02
N TYR A 259 -1.68 17.30 -8.03
CA TYR A 259 -2.44 16.05 -7.94
C TYR A 259 -1.64 15.01 -7.15
N MET A 260 -2.35 14.18 -6.39
CA MET A 260 -1.80 13.08 -5.61
C MET A 260 -2.69 11.85 -5.72
N SER A 261 -2.14 10.65 -5.51
CA SER A 261 -2.93 9.43 -5.42
C SER A 261 -3.49 9.21 -4.01
N ILE A 262 -4.81 9.07 -3.90
CA ILE A 262 -5.39 8.23 -2.86
C ILE A 262 -4.96 6.79 -3.17
N GLN A 263 -4.45 6.08 -2.16
CA GLN A 263 -4.27 4.63 -2.17
C GLN A 263 -4.72 4.09 -0.82
N VAL A 264 -5.67 3.17 -0.82
CA VAL A 264 -6.11 2.45 0.37
C VAL A 264 -6.24 0.97 0.06
N GLN A 265 -5.97 0.12 1.04
CA GLN A 265 -6.22 -1.32 0.92
C GLN A 265 -6.73 -1.88 2.23
N SER A 266 -7.58 -2.89 2.19
CA SER A 266 -7.96 -3.59 3.43
C SER A 266 -8.40 -5.03 3.18
N HIS A 267 -8.38 -5.81 4.26
CA HIS A 267 -8.80 -7.20 4.30
C HIS A 267 -10.00 -7.34 5.25
N PHE A 268 -11.14 -7.86 4.76
CA PHE A 268 -12.36 -8.01 5.56
C PHE A 268 -13.26 -9.15 5.04
N PRO A 269 -14.07 -9.80 5.92
CA PRO A 269 -15.09 -10.75 5.49
C PRO A 269 -16.32 -10.03 4.94
N ILE A 270 -17.01 -10.72 4.03
CA ILE A 270 -18.28 -10.27 3.45
C ILE A 270 -19.33 -11.40 3.52
N GLN A 271 -20.59 -11.00 3.57
CA GLN A 271 -21.76 -11.87 3.56
C GLN A 271 -22.50 -11.79 2.23
N SER A 272 -23.39 -12.74 1.96
CA SER A 272 -24.29 -12.63 0.81
C SER A 272 -25.17 -11.39 0.93
N SER A 273 -25.46 -10.73 -0.18
CA SER A 273 -26.22 -9.47 -0.29
C SER A 273 -25.53 -8.20 0.20
N ASP A 274 -24.32 -8.28 0.78
CA ASP A 274 -23.50 -7.11 1.10
C ASP A 274 -23.25 -6.24 -0.14
N ARG A 275 -23.20 -4.91 0.04
CA ARG A 275 -22.73 -3.96 -0.99
C ARG A 275 -21.48 -3.21 -0.52
N ILE A 276 -20.41 -3.24 -1.31
CA ILE A 276 -19.18 -2.51 -1.02
C ILE A 276 -19.18 -1.20 -1.80
N PHE A 277 -18.88 -0.09 -1.12
CA PHE A 277 -18.72 1.24 -1.72
C PHE A 277 -17.64 2.04 -1.00
N VAL A 278 -17.22 3.16 -1.59
CA VAL A 278 -16.17 4.03 -1.01
C VAL A 278 -16.76 5.42 -0.72
N VAL A 279 -16.38 5.98 0.42
CA VAL A 279 -16.72 7.34 0.82
C VAL A 279 -15.45 8.12 1.12
N VAL A 280 -15.32 9.30 0.52
CA VAL A 280 -14.28 10.27 0.87
C VAL A 280 -14.93 11.38 1.69
N GLN A 281 -14.33 11.72 2.82
CA GLN A 281 -14.76 12.82 3.68
C GLN A 281 -13.63 13.84 3.86
N ALA A 282 -13.97 15.12 3.92
CA ALA A 282 -13.02 16.21 4.11
C ALA A 282 -13.54 17.25 5.11
N ALA A 283 -12.63 18.04 5.67
CA ALA A 283 -12.97 19.15 6.56
C ALA A 283 -13.79 20.23 5.84
N LYS A 284 -14.61 20.98 6.60
CA LYS A 284 -15.30 22.18 6.08
C LYS A 284 -14.28 23.15 5.44
N ARG A 285 -14.68 23.80 4.34
CA ARG A 285 -13.82 24.68 3.51
C ARG A 285 -12.61 23.96 2.86
N CYS A 286 -12.70 22.64 2.69
CA CYS A 286 -11.87 21.92 1.72
C CYS A 286 -12.55 21.98 0.35
N ASP A 287 -11.74 21.97 -0.70
CA ASP A 287 -12.15 21.89 -2.09
C ASP A 287 -11.42 20.69 -2.71
N VAL A 288 -12.18 19.65 -3.07
CA VAL A 288 -11.67 18.34 -3.51
C VAL A 288 -12.02 18.12 -4.98
N HIS A 289 -11.00 18.06 -5.83
CA HIS A 289 -11.14 17.80 -7.26
C HIS A 289 -10.60 16.41 -7.57
N PHE A 290 -11.48 15.50 -7.97
CA PHE A 290 -11.08 14.17 -8.42
C PHE A 290 -10.70 14.24 -9.90
N TYR A 291 -9.57 13.65 -10.27
CA TYR A 291 -9.18 13.57 -11.68
C TYR A 291 -10.18 12.71 -12.47
N ASN A 292 -10.46 13.10 -13.71
CA ASN A 292 -11.48 12.47 -14.55
C ASN A 292 -11.25 10.95 -14.64
N ALA A 293 -12.23 10.18 -14.18
CA ALA A 293 -12.12 8.73 -13.97
C ALA A 293 -12.06 7.90 -15.27
N MET A 294 -12.09 8.56 -16.43
CA MET A 294 -11.84 7.95 -17.74
C MET A 294 -10.39 7.50 -17.95
N HIS A 295 -9.43 8.04 -17.20
CA HIS A 295 -8.03 7.59 -17.20
C HIS A 295 -7.78 6.52 -16.12
N GLY A 296 -6.87 5.57 -16.38
CA GLY A 296 -6.59 4.39 -15.53
C GLY A 296 -6.01 4.65 -14.12
N LEU A 297 -6.06 5.90 -13.65
CA LEU A 297 -5.71 6.35 -12.30
C LEU A 297 -6.83 6.12 -11.28
N SER A 298 -8.05 5.84 -11.74
CA SER A 298 -9.18 5.44 -10.90
C SER A 298 -9.38 3.93 -10.98
N ALA A 299 -9.12 3.20 -9.90
CA ALA A 299 -9.24 1.75 -9.87
C ALA A 299 -9.77 1.27 -8.50
N LEU A 300 -10.79 0.43 -8.54
CA LEU A 300 -11.24 -0.41 -7.43
C LEU A 300 -10.97 -1.86 -7.81
N ASN A 301 -10.13 -2.55 -7.05
CA ASN A 301 -9.87 -3.97 -7.21
C ASN A 301 -10.42 -4.73 -6.01
N VAL A 302 -11.21 -5.76 -6.27
CA VAL A 302 -11.82 -6.63 -5.25
C VAL A 302 -11.44 -8.07 -5.58
N LEU A 303 -10.58 -8.66 -4.77
CA LEU A 303 -10.24 -10.08 -4.82
C LEU A 303 -11.02 -10.79 -3.72
N TRP A 304 -12.09 -11.48 -4.12
CA TRP A 304 -12.83 -12.38 -3.25
C TRP A 304 -12.18 -13.75 -3.23
N ILE A 305 -12.00 -14.31 -2.04
CA ILE A 305 -11.52 -15.67 -1.82
C ILE A 305 -12.57 -16.43 -0.99
N PRO A 306 -12.88 -17.69 -1.31
CA PRO A 306 -13.78 -18.50 -0.50
C PRO A 306 -13.39 -18.58 0.98
N ASN A 307 -14.40 -18.57 1.84
CA ASN A 307 -14.33 -19.32 3.08
C ASN A 307 -14.06 -20.81 2.75
N LYS A 308 -13.41 -21.53 3.67
CA LYS A 308 -12.57 -22.75 3.44
C LYS A 308 -11.15 -22.45 2.95
N HIS A 309 -10.95 -21.58 1.96
CA HIS A 309 -9.61 -21.28 1.41
C HIS A 309 -8.97 -19.97 1.88
N SER A 310 -9.59 -19.24 2.81
CA SER A 310 -8.99 -18.04 3.40
C SER A 310 -9.50 -17.75 4.81
N SER A 311 -8.70 -17.06 5.60
CA SER A 311 -9.07 -16.46 6.89
C SER A 311 -8.57 -15.03 6.97
N VAL A 312 -9.37 -14.16 7.57
CA VAL A 312 -9.06 -12.76 7.84
C VAL A 312 -8.88 -12.52 9.34
N LEU A 313 -7.90 -11.67 9.67
CA LEU A 313 -7.73 -11.03 10.96
C LEU A 313 -7.73 -9.50 10.75
N LYS A 314 -8.46 -8.77 11.59
CA LYS A 314 -8.38 -7.31 11.73
C LYS A 314 -8.08 -6.94 13.17
N ALA A 315 -7.25 -5.92 13.35
CA ALA A 315 -6.90 -5.37 14.64
C ALA A 315 -6.69 -3.86 14.55
N ARG A 316 -6.89 -3.14 15.65
CA ARG A 316 -6.69 -1.68 15.73
C ARG A 316 -5.61 -1.35 16.73
N LEU A 317 -4.80 -0.33 16.46
CA LEU A 317 -3.69 0.07 17.31
C LEU A 317 -4.20 0.33 18.73
N GLU A 318 -3.56 -0.29 19.72
CA GLU A 318 -4.00 -0.28 21.12
C GLU A 318 -3.58 1.05 21.80
N HIS A 319 -2.27 1.23 21.99
CA HIS A 319 -1.69 2.32 22.76
C HIS A 319 -1.16 3.48 21.90
N ALA A 320 -2.00 4.05 21.02
CA ALA A 320 -1.59 5.13 20.09
C ALA A 320 -0.89 6.33 20.77
N ARG A 321 -1.31 6.70 21.99
CA ARG A 321 -0.69 7.78 22.79
C ARG A 321 0.73 7.46 23.26
N ALA A 322 1.07 6.19 23.47
CA ALA A 322 2.40 5.78 23.91
C ALA A 322 3.48 5.92 22.82
N LEU A 323 3.07 6.12 21.56
CA LEU A 323 3.98 6.42 20.45
C LEU A 323 4.35 7.92 20.38
N ALA A 324 3.70 8.79 21.14
CA ALA A 324 4.09 10.19 21.22
C ALA A 324 5.40 10.34 22.01
N GLY A 325 6.35 11.10 21.46
CA GLY A 325 7.71 11.21 21.99
C GLY A 325 8.71 10.19 21.43
N LEU A 326 8.25 9.19 20.66
CA LEU A 326 9.12 8.15 20.10
C LEU A 326 10.24 8.74 19.22
N ALA A 327 11.49 8.48 19.60
CA ALA A 327 12.71 8.94 18.92
C ALA A 327 13.60 7.80 18.38
N GLN A 328 13.14 6.54 18.51
CA GLN A 328 13.82 5.32 18.04
C GLN A 328 12.80 4.37 17.38
N SER A 329 13.10 3.06 17.29
CA SER A 329 12.12 2.03 16.89
C SER A 329 11.25 1.62 18.07
N THR A 330 10.00 1.23 17.82
CA THR A 330 9.10 0.62 18.80
C THR A 330 8.11 -0.29 18.10
N ARG A 331 7.92 -1.49 18.65
CA ARG A 331 6.93 -2.46 18.16
C ARG A 331 5.52 -1.94 18.39
N LEU A 332 4.70 -1.99 17.35
CA LEU A 332 3.28 -1.66 17.41
C LEU A 332 2.49 -2.79 18.07
N ARG A 333 1.54 -2.43 18.94
CA ARG A 333 0.60 -3.35 19.59
C ARG A 333 -0.82 -3.06 19.14
N PHE A 334 -1.58 -4.11 18.87
CA PHE A 334 -2.92 -4.02 18.33
C PHE A 334 -3.88 -4.83 19.20
N GLU A 335 -5.12 -4.34 19.30
CA GLU A 335 -6.27 -5.01 19.90
C GLU A 335 -7.01 -5.74 18.77
N GLU A 336 -7.22 -7.06 18.90
CA GLU A 336 -7.92 -7.86 17.89
C GLU A 336 -9.40 -7.45 17.82
N GLU A 337 -9.88 -7.04 16.65
CA GLU A 337 -11.29 -6.66 16.42
C GLU A 337 -12.07 -7.80 15.76
N LEU A 338 -11.38 -8.65 15.00
CA LEU A 338 -11.94 -9.77 14.27
C LEU A 338 -10.84 -10.80 13.99
N ASN A 339 -11.12 -12.07 14.25
CA ASN A 339 -10.34 -13.17 13.70
C ASN A 339 -11.27 -14.31 13.29
N THR A 340 -11.37 -14.53 11.98
CA THR A 340 -12.28 -15.53 11.41
C THR A 340 -11.82 -16.97 11.66
N ARG A 341 -10.51 -17.20 11.87
CA ARG A 341 -9.92 -18.50 12.23
C ARG A 341 -8.65 -18.35 13.08
N PRO A 342 -8.80 -18.25 14.41
CA PRO A 342 -7.65 -18.24 15.34
C PRO A 342 -6.73 -19.48 15.25
N ARG A 343 -7.19 -20.56 14.60
CA ARG A 343 -6.38 -21.76 14.32
C ARG A 343 -5.33 -21.58 13.22
N ASP A 344 -5.48 -20.57 12.36
CA ASP A 344 -4.52 -20.30 11.28
C ASP A 344 -3.45 -19.31 11.78
N VAL A 345 -3.89 -18.25 12.47
CA VAL A 345 -3.07 -17.15 13.01
C VAL A 345 -3.69 -16.55 14.28
N THR A 346 -2.85 -16.19 15.24
CA THR A 346 -3.24 -15.46 16.46
C THR A 346 -2.43 -14.18 16.64
N LEU A 347 -3.07 -13.10 17.07
CA LEU A 347 -2.40 -11.88 17.53
C LEU A 347 -2.08 -12.00 19.03
N LEU A 348 -0.81 -11.93 19.38
CA LEU A 348 -0.34 -11.97 20.77
C LEU A 348 -0.37 -10.56 21.41
N PRO A 349 -0.54 -10.45 22.76
CA PRO A 349 -0.61 -9.15 23.45
C PRO A 349 0.63 -8.26 23.32
N ASP A 350 1.77 -8.81 22.90
CA ASP A 350 3.00 -8.04 22.64
C ASP A 350 3.08 -7.50 21.20
N GLY A 351 2.01 -7.61 20.41
CA GLY A 351 1.92 -7.12 19.03
C GLY A 351 2.49 -8.08 17.98
N VAL A 352 2.77 -9.34 18.35
CA VAL A 352 3.30 -10.36 17.44
C VAL A 352 2.16 -11.22 16.88
N LEU A 353 2.10 -11.34 15.56
CA LEU A 353 1.33 -12.37 14.87
C LEU A 353 2.08 -13.70 14.94
N SER A 354 1.45 -14.74 15.48
CA SER A 354 1.97 -16.11 15.50
C SER A 354 1.16 -16.97 14.54
N PHE A 355 1.82 -17.57 13.55
CA PHE A 355 1.20 -18.44 12.56
C PHE A 355 1.25 -19.89 13.03
N HIS A 356 0.11 -20.57 13.04
CA HIS A 356 0.00 -21.98 13.44
C HIS A 356 0.01 -22.91 12.22
N THR A 357 -0.28 -22.36 11.03
CA THR A 357 -0.33 -23.07 9.76
C THR A 357 0.53 -22.38 8.71
N ALA A 358 1.29 -23.17 7.95
CA ALA A 358 2.08 -22.66 6.84
C ALA A 358 1.17 -22.20 5.68
N GLY A 359 1.57 -21.17 4.95
CA GLY A 359 0.75 -20.58 3.89
C GLY A 359 1.33 -19.26 3.37
N ARG A 360 0.45 -18.38 2.86
CA ARG A 360 0.79 -17.01 2.47
C ARG A 360 -0.12 -16.03 3.22
N VAL A 361 0.47 -14.99 3.80
CA VAL A 361 -0.28 -13.91 4.42
C VAL A 361 -0.10 -12.63 3.61
N SER A 362 -1.22 -12.10 3.11
CA SER A 362 -1.29 -10.73 2.59
C SER A 362 -1.72 -9.83 3.72
N MET A 363 -0.91 -8.83 4.04
CA MET A 363 -1.13 -7.91 5.17
C MET A 363 -1.07 -6.47 4.72
N GLU A 364 -1.73 -5.63 5.51
CA GLU A 364 -1.74 -4.18 5.39
C GLU A 364 -1.77 -3.57 6.79
N CYS A 365 -1.00 -2.51 7.01
CA CYS A 365 -1.04 -1.72 8.21
C CYS A 365 -0.89 -0.24 7.86
N HIS A 366 -1.85 0.57 8.26
CA HIS A 366 -1.89 2.00 8.03
C HIS A 366 -1.84 2.77 9.35
N LEU A 367 -1.21 3.94 9.34
CA LEU A 367 -1.15 4.88 10.46
C LEU A 367 -1.39 6.31 9.96
N ARG A 368 -2.24 7.07 10.66
CA ARG A 368 -2.22 8.54 10.63
C ARG A 368 -1.29 9.06 11.72
N MET A 369 -0.23 9.77 11.33
CA MET A 369 0.78 10.26 12.26
C MET A 369 1.22 11.70 11.99
N LEU A 370 1.74 12.32 13.04
CA LEU A 370 2.32 13.66 13.07
C LEU A 370 3.75 13.52 13.62
N HIS A 371 4.79 13.87 12.87
CA HIS A 371 6.19 13.72 13.32
C HIS A 371 7.14 14.82 12.83
N SER A 372 8.26 14.95 13.53
CA SER A 372 9.38 15.84 13.18
C SER A 372 10.66 15.11 12.76
N CYS A 373 10.61 13.78 12.66
CA CYS A 373 11.67 12.94 12.09
C CYS A 373 12.06 13.40 10.67
N ASP A 374 13.32 13.23 10.25
CA ASP A 374 13.74 13.36 8.85
C ASP A 374 12.88 12.45 7.95
N TYR A 375 12.69 11.20 8.42
CA TYR A 375 11.65 10.27 8.00
C TYR A 375 11.21 9.40 9.19
N ALA A 376 9.98 8.88 9.13
CA ALA A 376 9.53 7.76 9.94
C ALA A 376 9.20 6.57 9.03
N ALA A 377 9.18 5.35 9.58
CA ALA A 377 8.93 4.14 8.79
C ALA A 377 8.16 3.09 9.58
N ILE A 378 7.19 2.43 8.94
CA ILE A 378 6.70 1.12 9.41
C ILE A 378 7.55 0.05 8.74
N THR A 379 8.14 -0.82 9.54
CA THR A 379 8.88 -2.00 9.07
C THR A 379 8.21 -3.26 9.59
N VAL A 380 7.93 -4.20 8.69
CA VAL A 380 7.42 -5.52 8.98
C VAL A 380 8.59 -6.46 9.12
N PHE A 381 8.63 -7.18 10.24
CA PHE A 381 9.68 -8.10 10.61
C PHE A 381 9.15 -9.54 10.60
N TYR A 382 9.90 -10.46 9.99
CA TYR A 382 9.60 -11.90 9.96
C TYR A 382 10.65 -12.69 10.73
N ARG A 383 10.20 -13.74 11.42
CA ARG A 383 11.05 -14.76 12.04
C ARG A 383 10.47 -16.14 11.75
N GLY A 384 11.13 -16.88 10.85
CA GLY A 384 10.82 -18.29 10.56
C GLY A 384 11.42 -19.25 11.59
N LEU A 385 11.24 -20.55 11.39
CA LEU A 385 11.89 -21.57 12.23
C LEU A 385 13.37 -21.77 11.84
N ALA A 386 13.67 -21.72 10.55
CA ALA A 386 15.03 -21.86 10.03
C ALA A 386 15.87 -20.57 10.21
N ILE A 387 15.22 -19.40 10.29
CA ILE A 387 15.89 -18.10 10.40
C ILE A 387 15.92 -17.69 11.88
N ARG A 388 17.08 -17.83 12.52
CA ARG A 388 17.24 -17.49 13.96
C ARG A 388 17.00 -16.01 14.25
N ASP A 389 17.51 -15.15 13.37
CA ASP A 389 17.45 -13.69 13.50
C ASP A 389 16.23 -13.11 12.78
N THR A 390 15.57 -12.16 13.42
CA THR A 390 14.41 -11.46 12.83
C THR A 390 14.85 -10.59 11.65
N GLN A 391 14.23 -10.75 10.47
CA GLN A 391 14.58 -10.02 9.24
C GLN A 391 13.46 -9.06 8.82
N PRO A 392 13.78 -7.85 8.32
CA PRO A 392 12.78 -6.96 7.73
C PRO A 392 12.34 -7.47 6.36
N VAL A 393 11.03 -7.61 6.14
CA VAL A 393 10.44 -8.16 4.90
C VAL A 393 9.62 -7.16 4.10
N LEU A 394 9.02 -6.17 4.75
CA LEU A 394 8.32 -5.04 4.11
C LEU A 394 8.66 -3.75 4.84
N ARG A 395 8.77 -2.62 4.13
CA ARG A 395 8.98 -1.29 4.73
C ARG A 395 8.26 -0.21 3.93
N GLN A 396 7.49 0.63 4.62
CA GLN A 396 7.02 1.92 4.11
C GLN A 396 7.75 3.04 4.85
N VAL A 397 8.07 4.13 4.15
CA VAL A 397 8.74 5.31 4.70
C VAL A 397 7.90 6.56 4.42
N GLN A 398 7.86 7.50 5.36
CA GLN A 398 7.22 8.80 5.23
C GLN A 398 8.21 9.88 5.66
N GLY A 399 8.48 10.85 4.79
CA GLY A 399 9.34 12.00 5.07
C GLY A 399 8.70 12.99 6.03
N ASN A 400 9.49 13.97 6.47
CA ASN A 400 9.07 14.95 7.47
C ASN A 400 7.73 15.65 7.12
N THR A 401 6.73 15.47 7.99
CA THR A 401 5.37 16.03 7.80
C THR A 401 5.26 17.56 7.87
N LEU A 402 6.33 18.27 8.26
CA LEU A 402 6.32 19.72 8.52
C LEU A 402 5.20 20.14 9.50
N SER A 403 4.99 19.33 10.54
CA SER A 403 3.94 19.51 11.56
C SER A 403 2.51 19.43 11.02
N ARG A 404 2.25 18.55 10.05
CA ARG A 404 0.90 18.16 9.58
C ARG A 404 0.63 16.68 9.83
N TRP A 405 -0.63 16.29 9.75
CA TRP A 405 -0.97 14.87 9.71
C TRP A 405 -0.60 14.28 8.33
N ALA A 406 0.06 13.14 8.32
CA ALA A 406 0.30 12.31 7.15
C ALA A 406 -0.28 10.90 7.38
N GLY A 407 -0.68 10.24 6.30
CA GLY A 407 -1.04 8.82 6.31
C GLY A 407 0.12 8.01 5.76
N MET A 408 0.40 6.86 6.36
CA MET A 408 1.46 5.96 5.92
C MET A 408 0.95 4.52 6.00
N THR A 409 0.96 3.81 4.87
CA THR A 409 0.48 2.43 4.75
C THR A 409 1.58 1.52 4.25
N VAL A 410 1.89 0.45 4.98
CA VAL A 410 2.69 -0.67 4.48
C VAL A 410 1.76 -1.80 4.09
N ALA A 411 1.98 -2.40 2.92
CA ALA A 411 1.20 -3.53 2.44
C ALA A 411 2.07 -4.52 1.68
N GLY A 412 1.70 -5.80 1.70
CA GLY A 412 2.36 -6.82 0.89
C GLY A 412 2.02 -8.24 1.31
N THR A 413 2.51 -9.20 0.53
CA THR A 413 2.32 -10.64 0.75
C THR A 413 3.63 -11.33 1.10
N VAL A 414 3.63 -12.11 2.18
CA VAL A 414 4.80 -12.82 2.71
C VAL A 414 4.43 -14.31 2.89
N PRO A 415 5.28 -15.27 2.46
CA PRO A 415 5.10 -16.68 2.80
C PRO A 415 5.41 -16.91 4.28
N VAL A 416 4.64 -17.76 4.96
CA VAL A 416 4.77 -18.05 6.38
C VAL A 416 4.87 -19.55 6.64
N GLU A 417 5.74 -19.93 7.56
CA GLU A 417 5.85 -21.29 8.10
C GLU A 417 4.93 -21.47 9.32
N ALA A 418 4.52 -22.70 9.62
CA ALA A 418 3.92 -23.01 10.92
C ALA A 418 4.94 -22.74 12.04
N GLY A 419 4.53 -22.05 13.09
CA GLY A 419 5.41 -21.56 14.17
C GLY A 419 6.16 -20.26 13.87
N SER A 420 6.07 -19.72 12.65
CA SER A 420 6.68 -18.43 12.30
C SER A 420 5.96 -17.25 12.95
N LYS A 421 6.67 -16.13 13.06
CA LYS A 421 6.20 -14.91 13.73
C LYS A 421 6.42 -13.68 12.86
N ILE A 422 5.46 -12.76 12.90
CA ILE A 422 5.56 -11.44 12.27
C ILE A 422 5.22 -10.35 13.28
N HIS A 423 5.95 -9.24 13.26
CA HIS A 423 5.58 -8.04 14.01
C HIS A 423 5.87 -6.76 13.20
N PHE A 424 5.24 -5.66 13.62
CA PHE A 424 5.37 -4.36 12.99
C PHE A 424 6.12 -3.42 13.94
N GLU A 425 7.07 -2.64 13.43
CA GLU A 425 7.74 -1.58 14.19
C GLU A 425 7.57 -0.23 13.50
N LEU A 426 7.27 0.80 14.28
CA LEU A 426 7.37 2.20 13.87
C LEU A 426 8.73 2.73 14.32
N SER A 427 9.51 3.30 13.40
CA SER A 427 10.77 3.97 13.69
C SER A 427 10.78 5.43 13.26
N CYS A 428 11.57 6.25 13.95
CA CYS A 428 11.74 7.67 13.68
C CYS A 428 13.24 8.02 13.53
N LYS A 429 13.68 8.42 12.33
CA LYS A 429 15.05 8.87 12.11
C LYS A 429 15.19 10.36 12.45
N ARG A 430 16.07 10.69 13.39
CA ARG A 430 16.45 12.07 13.77
C ARG A 430 15.26 13.03 13.97
N GLY A 431 14.44 12.76 14.96
CA GLY A 431 13.38 13.67 15.41
C GLY A 431 12.54 13.01 16.48
N ARG A 432 11.22 13.21 16.44
CA ARG A 432 10.27 12.40 17.22
C ARG A 432 8.93 12.27 16.50
N VAL A 433 8.20 11.21 16.81
CA VAL A 433 6.74 11.16 16.61
C VAL A 433 6.09 12.09 17.64
N ASN A 434 5.18 12.96 17.21
CA ASN A 434 4.46 13.89 18.09
C ASN A 434 3.03 13.40 18.38
N GLY A 435 2.46 12.55 17.52
CA GLY A 435 1.16 11.91 17.76
C GLY A 435 0.83 10.86 16.69
N VAL A 436 0.03 9.88 17.09
CA VAL A 436 -0.59 8.88 16.21
C VAL A 436 -2.09 8.85 16.54
N ASP A 437 -2.93 8.84 15.52
CA ASP A 437 -4.38 8.87 15.68
C ASP A 437 -4.96 7.44 15.62
N ARG A 438 -5.62 7.03 16.71
CA ARG A 438 -6.18 5.67 16.86
C ARG A 438 -7.31 5.38 15.88
N GLU A 439 -8.02 6.40 15.41
CA GLU A 439 -9.13 6.23 14.45
C GLU A 439 -8.65 5.72 13.07
N PHE A 440 -7.38 5.99 12.74
CA PHE A 440 -6.75 5.72 11.45
C PHE A 440 -5.47 4.89 11.64
N ALA A 441 -5.50 3.93 12.55
CA ALA A 441 -4.37 3.11 12.90
C ALA A 441 -4.78 1.63 12.98
N GLY A 442 -4.78 0.96 11.84
CA GLY A 442 -5.28 -0.40 11.67
C GLY A 442 -4.21 -1.39 11.21
N LEU A 443 -4.52 -2.67 11.41
CA LEU A 443 -3.86 -3.84 10.84
C LEU A 443 -4.95 -4.73 10.24
N SER A 444 -4.81 -5.09 8.98
CA SER A 444 -5.69 -6.05 8.30
C SER A 444 -4.85 -7.10 7.58
N LEU A 445 -5.26 -8.37 7.62
CA LEU A 445 -4.61 -9.42 6.85
C LEU A 445 -5.60 -10.47 6.35
N VAL A 446 -5.23 -11.13 5.26
CA VAL A 446 -5.81 -12.40 4.81
C VAL A 446 -4.72 -13.45 4.71
N TRP A 447 -4.93 -14.57 5.41
CA TRP A 447 -4.14 -15.79 5.29
C TRP A 447 -4.76 -16.71 4.24
N LEU A 448 -3.88 -17.39 3.50
CA LEU A 448 -4.17 -18.29 2.41
C LEU A 448 -3.35 -19.58 2.59
N PRO A 449 -3.89 -20.75 2.23
CA PRO A 449 -3.13 -22.00 2.20
C PRO A 449 -1.97 -21.93 1.18
N PRO A 450 -0.98 -22.84 1.29
CA PRO A 450 0.20 -22.87 0.42
C PRO A 450 -0.11 -23.26 -1.04
#